data_AF-A0A7C7PC49-F1
#
_entry.id   AF-A0A7C7PC49-F1
#
_cell.length_a   1.000
_cell.length_b   1.000
_cell.length_c   1.000
_cell.angle_alpha   90.00
_cell.angle_beta   90.00
_cell.angle_gamma   90.00
#
_symmetry.space_group_name_H-M   'P 1'
#
loop_
_entity.id
_entity.type
_entity.pdbx_description
1 polymer ?
#
loop_
_entity_poly.entity_id
_entity_poly.type
_entity_poly.pdbx_seq_one_letter_code
_entity_poly.pdbx_strand_id
1 'polypeptide(L)' 'RAHCAIELYARAFESQNALDKLEGFASIFGADFYGLAHNTETITLKKQDWVVPDSYPFADTTVVPFMAGKTMNWKLVS' A
#
# COMPACT_ATOMS: atom_id res chain seq x y z
N ARG A 1 3.69 1.25 -10.42
CA ARG A 1 3.50 1.01 -8.97
C ARG A 1 2.24 0.18 -8.81
N ALA A 2 2.26 -0.91 -8.02
CA ALA A 2 1.04 -1.66 -7.74
C ALA A 2 0.07 -0.75 -7.00
N HIS A 3 -1.16 -0.64 -7.51
CA HIS A 3 -2.17 0.20 -6.92
C HIS A 3 -2.62 -0.38 -5.56
N CYS A 4 -2.75 0.45 -4.51
CA CYS A 4 -3.19 0.07 -3.16
C CYS A 4 -2.30 -0.91 -2.36
N ALA A 5 -1.07 -1.21 -2.79
CA ALA A 5 -0.28 -2.27 -2.14
C ALA A 5 0.00 -2.00 -0.66
N ILE A 6 0.41 -0.78 -0.31
CA ILE A 6 0.73 -0.43 1.07
C ILE A 6 -0.53 -0.29 1.94
N GLU A 7 -1.63 0.19 1.36
CA GLU A 7 -2.93 0.28 2.02
C GLU A 7 -3.49 -1.11 2.36
N LEU A 8 -3.26 -2.10 1.49
CA LEU A 8 -3.63 -3.50 1.74
C LEU A 8 -2.81 -4.10 2.89
N TYR A 9 -1.51 -3.82 2.95
CA TYR A 9 -0.68 -4.24 4.07
C TYR A 9 -1.11 -3.56 5.37
N ALA A 10 -1.37 -2.26 5.36
CA ALA A 10 -1.87 -1.55 6.55
C ALA A 10 -3.16 -2.18 7.08
N ARG A 11 -4.11 -2.51 6.19
CA ARG A 11 -5.33 -3.23 6.55
C ARG A 11 -5.05 -4.61 7.15
N ALA A 12 -4.14 -5.38 6.56
CA ALA A 12 -3.80 -6.71 7.04
C ALA A 12 -3.15 -6.66 8.44
N PHE A 13 -2.16 -5.78 8.65
CA PHE A 13 -1.47 -5.61 9.93
C PHE A 13 -2.40 -5.02 11.00
N GLU A 14 -3.27 -4.06 10.64
CA GLU A 14 -4.29 -3.54 11.56
C GLU A 14 -5.25 -4.65 12.04
N SER A 15 -5.67 -5.55 11.15
CA SER A 15 -6.56 -6.67 11.52
C SER A 15 -5.94 -7.61 12.57
N GLN A 16 -4.62 -7.61 12.69
CA GLN A 16 -3.86 -8.41 13.64
C GLN A 16 -3.31 -7.57 14.81
N ASN A 17 -3.75 -6.31 14.95
CA ASN A 17 -3.26 -5.36 15.94
C ASN A 17 -1.73 -5.23 15.95
N ALA A 18 -1.13 -5.17 14.75
CA ALA A 18 0.31 -5.23 14.53
C ALA A 18 0.84 -4.10 13.63
N LEU A 19 0.15 -2.94 13.58
CA LEU A 19 0.54 -1.83 12.69
C LEU A 19 1.97 -1.33 12.92
N ASP A 20 2.48 -1.45 14.15
CA ASP A 20 3.86 -1.15 14.53
C ASP A 20 4.90 -1.96 13.74
N LYS A 21 4.51 -3.12 13.19
CA LYS A 21 5.39 -4.01 12.41
C LYS A 21 5.35 -3.74 10.90
N LEU A 22 4.45 -2.87 10.44
CA LEU A 22 4.26 -2.60 9.01
C LEU A 22 5.52 -2.02 8.36
N GLU A 23 6.18 -1.07 9.01
CA GLU A 23 7.39 -0.43 8.49
C GLU A 23 8.51 -1.46 8.29
N GLY A 24 8.77 -2.28 9.31
CA GLY A 24 9.76 -3.35 9.22
C GLY A 24 9.53 -4.25 7.99
N PHE A 25 8.28 -4.68 7.79
CA PHE A 25 7.89 -5.49 6.65
C PHE A 25 8.01 -4.77 5.30
N ALA A 26 7.57 -3.52 5.22
CA ALA A 26 7.42 -2.80 3.95
C ALA A 26 8.69 -2.09 3.46
N SER A 27 9.63 -1.73 4.35
CA SER A 27 10.80 -0.92 3.98
C SER A 27 12.15 -1.43 4.51
N ILE A 28 12.18 -2.24 5.57
CA ILE A 28 13.45 -2.60 6.24
C ILE A 28 13.90 -4.01 5.86
N PHE A 29 13.10 -5.04 6.17
CA PHE A 29 13.55 -6.44 6.09
C PHE A 29 13.94 -6.88 4.68
N GLY A 30 13.28 -6.33 3.65
CA GLY A 30 13.68 -6.56 2.26
C GLY A 30 15.06 -5.98 1.94
N ALA A 31 15.30 -4.71 2.32
CA ALA A 31 16.58 -4.05 2.07
C ALA A 31 17.73 -4.78 2.78
N ASP A 32 17.53 -5.17 4.06
CA ASP A 32 18.48 -5.96 4.83
C ASP A 32 18.80 -7.30 4.14
N PHE A 33 17.77 -8.04 3.72
CA PHE A 33 17.93 -9.34 3.07
C PHE A 33 18.72 -9.24 1.76
N TYR A 34 18.49 -8.19 0.99
CA TYR A 34 19.20 -7.97 -0.28
C TYR A 34 20.51 -7.20 -0.14
N GLY A 35 20.91 -6.77 1.06
CA GLY A 35 22.10 -5.97 1.28
C GLY A 35 22.06 -4.58 0.63
N LEU A 36 20.87 -4.00 0.51
CA LEU A 36 20.64 -2.68 -0.08
C LEU A 36 20.50 -1.61 1.01
N ALA A 37 20.78 -0.35 0.66
CA ALA A 37 20.54 0.78 1.55
C ALA A 37 19.03 0.93 1.84
N HIS A 38 18.71 1.34 3.07
CA HIS A 38 17.32 1.63 3.46
C HIS A 38 16.80 2.86 2.73
N ASN A 39 15.50 2.85 2.41
CA ASN A 39 14.84 4.03 1.87
C ASN A 39 14.78 5.13 2.95
N THR A 40 15.15 6.36 2.60
CA THR A 40 15.11 7.52 3.49
C THR A 40 13.86 8.38 3.31
N GLU A 41 13.08 8.11 2.26
CA GLU A 41 11.80 8.76 2.04
C GLU A 41 10.75 8.24 3.01
N THR A 42 9.84 9.12 3.42
CA THR A 42 8.70 8.76 4.26
C THR A 42 7.42 8.90 3.45
N ILE A 43 6.51 7.95 3.67
CA ILE A 43 5.14 8.03 3.18
C ILE A 43 4.17 8.14 4.36
N THR A 44 3.00 8.72 4.12
CA THR A 44 1.94 8.84 5.13
C THR A 44 0.69 8.11 4.67
N LEU A 45 0.18 7.24 5.53
CA LEU A 45 -1.11 6.60 5.36
C LEU A 45 -2.13 7.23 6.30
N LYS A 46 -3.27 7.64 5.75
CA LYS A 46 -4.40 8.12 6.53
C LYS A 46 -5.46 7.05 6.64
N LYS A 47 -5.94 6.80 7.85
CA LYS A 47 -7.13 5.97 8.08
C LYS A 47 -8.35 6.73 7.58
N GLN A 48 -8.78 6.40 6.37
CA GLN A 48 -9.85 7.07 5.66
C GLN A 48 -10.47 6.10 4.67
N ASP A 49 -11.80 5.99 4.72
CA ASP A 49 -12.55 5.20 3.77
C ASP A 49 -12.53 5.83 2.38
N TRP A 50 -12.28 5.01 1.38
CA TRP A 50 -12.38 5.38 -0.03
C TRP A 50 -12.68 4.16 -0.88
N VAL A 51 -13.29 4.39 -2.05
CA VAL A 51 -13.61 3.33 -3.02
C VAL A 51 -12.52 3.27 -4.07
N VAL A 52 -11.98 2.07 -4.30
CA VAL A 52 -11.02 1.84 -5.37
C VAL A 52 -11.76 1.96 -6.72
N PRO A 53 -11.31 2.83 -7.64
CA PRO A 53 -11.89 2.96 -8.97
C PRO A 53 -11.97 1.62 -9.71
N ASP A 54 -13.01 1.45 -10.53
CA ASP A 54 -13.22 0.21 -11.30
C ASP A 54 -12.15 0.00 -12.37
N SER A 55 -11.52 1.07 -12.85
CA SER A 55 -10.44 1.00 -13.82
C SER A 55 -9.53 2.22 -13.75
N TYR A 56 -8.31 2.05 -14.27
CA TYR A 56 -7.36 3.11 -14.52
C TYR A 56 -6.97 3.14 -16.00
N PRO A 57 -6.73 4.33 -16.59
CA PRO A 57 -6.11 4.41 -17.90
C PRO A 57 -4.67 3.90 -17.81
N PHE A 58 -4.27 3.09 -18.78
CA PHE A 58 -2.92 2.53 -18.89
C PHE A 58 -2.48 2.50 -20.35
N ALA A 59 -1.67 3.49 -20.73
CA ALA A 59 -1.33 3.77 -22.13
C ALA A 59 -2.62 3.84 -22.98
N ASP A 60 -2.69 3.06 -24.07
CA ASP A 60 -3.85 3.00 -24.97
C ASP A 60 -4.94 2.00 -24.52
N THR A 61 -4.85 1.52 -23.27
CA THR A 61 -5.75 0.50 -22.70
C THR A 61 -6.27 0.90 -21.33
N THR A 62 -7.16 0.09 -20.76
CA THR A 62 -7.59 0.20 -19.37
C THR A 62 -7.10 -1.00 -18.57
N VAL A 63 -6.74 -0.75 -17.30
CA VAL A 63 -6.39 -1.80 -16.34
C VAL A 63 -7.40 -1.81 -15.20
N VAL A 64 -7.89 -2.99 -14.84
CA VAL A 64 -8.73 -3.20 -13.66
C VAL A 64 -7.81 -3.43 -12.47
N PRO A 65 -7.79 -2.53 -11.46
CA PRO A 65 -6.95 -2.72 -10.28
C PRO A 65 -7.48 -3.86 -9.41
N PHE A 66 -6.60 -4.45 -8.62
CA PHE A 66 -7.04 -5.30 -7.52
C PHE A 66 -7.92 -4.49 -6.56
N MET A 67 -9.01 -5.10 -6.06
CA MET A 67 -10.03 -4.44 -5.23
C MET A 67 -10.92 -3.39 -5.94
N ALA A 68 -10.96 -3.35 -7.28
CA ALA A 68 -11.91 -2.53 -8.04
C ALA A 68 -13.34 -2.54 -7.45
N GLY A 69 -13.91 -1.35 -7.24
CA GLY A 69 -15.25 -1.14 -6.68
C GLY A 69 -15.41 -1.46 -5.19
N LYS A 70 -14.33 -1.87 -4.50
CA LYS A 70 -14.36 -2.17 -3.06
C LYS A 70 -13.91 -0.96 -2.23
N THR A 71 -14.39 -0.91 -0.99
CA THR A 71 -13.95 0.07 0.01
C THR A 71 -12.66 -0.37 0.69
N MET A 72 -11.72 0.57 0.77
CA MET A 72 -10.48 0.50 1.52
C MET A 72 -10.51 1.49 2.68
N ASN A 73 -9.95 1.13 3.84
CA ASN A 73 -10.00 1.94 5.07
C ASN A 73 -8.70 2.72 5.34
N TRP A 74 -7.69 2.53 4.49
CA TRP A 74 -6.41 3.23 4.51
C TRP A 74 -6.14 3.83 3.15
N LYS A 75 -5.59 5.04 3.11
CA LYS A 75 -5.26 5.77 1.90
C LYS A 75 -3.87 6.38 1.99
N LEU A 76 -3.02 6.17 0.98
CA LEU A 76 -1.77 6.91 0.82
C LEU A 76 -2.04 8.39 0.52
N VAL A 77 -1.43 9.29 1.30
CA VAL A 77 -1.64 10.74 1.17
C VAL A 77 -0.37 11.54 0.84
N SER A 78 0.81 11.01 1.14
CA SER A 78 2.11 11.58 0.77
C SER A 78 3.13 10.46 0.60
#